data_AF-A0A5J4P3N2-F1
#
_entry.id   AF-A0A5J4P3N2-F1
#
_cell.length_a   1.000
_cell.length_b   1.000
_cell.length_c   1.000
_cell.angle_alpha   90.00
_cell.angle_beta   90.00
_cell.angle_gamma   90.00
#
_symmetry.space_group_name_H-M   'P 1'
#
loop_
_entity.id
_entity.type
_entity.pdbx_description
1 polymer ?
#
loop_
_entity_poly.entity_id
_entity_poly.type
_entity_poly.pdbx_seq_one_letter_code
_entity_poly.pdbx_strand_id
1 'polypeptide(L)'
;MEGNTMSGFEIYNGMKHYFWLEFEQKPIGGGSMDTGNTAASYAQFAPEVKTVRLRYGISYISTEQAKKNLEKEITDYDVNRVAQNARDIWNKTLSRIEVEGGTEDQKTVFYTALSRTHERMINISEHGRYFSAFYLKI
;
A
#
# COMPACT_ATOMS: atom_id res chain seq x y z
N MET A 1 -15.53 3.42 10.93
CA MET A 1 -14.46 2.94 11.83
C MET A 1 -15.09 1.93 12.77
N GLU A 2 -14.54 0.74 12.89
CA GLU A 2 -15.02 -0.29 13.80
C GLU A 2 -13.82 -0.80 14.61
N GLY A 3 -13.84 -0.60 15.93
CA GLY A 3 -12.70 -0.95 16.78
C GLY A 3 -11.41 -0.23 16.35
N ASN A 4 -10.42 -0.99 15.90
CA ASN A 4 -9.12 -0.50 15.42
C ASN A 4 -9.03 -0.45 13.89
N THR A 5 -10.14 -0.57 13.16
CA THR A 5 -10.12 -0.62 11.69
C THR A 5 -10.90 0.51 11.04
N MET A 6 -10.48 0.88 9.83
CA MET A 6 -11.14 1.85 8.97
C MET A 6 -11.15 1.33 7.54
N SER A 7 -12.28 1.44 6.87
CA SER A 7 -12.42 0.98 5.49
C SER A 7 -13.34 1.92 4.73
N GLY A 8 -13.23 1.88 3.42
CA GLY A 8 -14.03 2.71 2.54
C GLY A 8 -13.58 2.56 1.10
N PHE A 9 -14.01 3.52 0.28
CA PHE A 9 -13.55 3.62 -1.09
C PHE A 9 -13.46 5.08 -1.51
N GLU A 10 -12.63 5.33 -2.51
CA GLU A 10 -12.68 6.54 -3.34
C GLU A 10 -13.13 6.18 -4.75
N ILE A 11 -13.69 7.16 -5.46
CA ILE A 11 -13.95 7.05 -6.90
C ILE A 11 -12.96 7.96 -7.61
N TYR A 12 -12.08 7.36 -8.40
CA TYR A 12 -11.12 8.09 -9.22
C TYR A 12 -11.23 7.61 -10.67
N ASN A 13 -11.41 8.54 -11.61
CA ASN A 13 -11.62 8.25 -13.04
C ASN A 13 -12.69 7.17 -13.29
N GLY A 14 -13.80 7.20 -12.53
CA GLY A 14 -14.91 6.25 -12.67
C GLY A 14 -14.65 4.85 -12.09
N MET A 15 -13.49 4.62 -11.48
CA MET A 15 -13.15 3.35 -10.82
C MET A 15 -13.22 3.50 -9.30
N LYS A 16 -13.73 2.47 -8.63
CA LYS A 16 -13.69 2.39 -7.17
C LYS A 16 -12.37 1.81 -6.72
N HIS A 17 -11.67 2.52 -5.85
CA HIS A 17 -10.52 2.00 -5.12
C HIS A 17 -10.94 1.77 -3.68
N TYR A 18 -11.00 0.52 -3.27
CA TYR A 18 -11.33 0.14 -1.91
C TYR A 18 -10.07 0.12 -1.07
N PHE A 19 -10.20 0.50 0.20
CA PHE A 19 -9.12 0.35 1.17
C PHE A 19 -9.62 -0.31 2.45
N TRP A 20 -8.71 -1.01 3.11
CA TRP A 20 -8.87 -1.53 4.46
C TRP A 20 -7.62 -1.16 5.26
N LEU A 21 -7.82 -0.51 6.41
CA LEU A 21 -6.78 0.00 7.27
C LEU A 21 -6.96 -0.54 8.69
N GLU A 22 -5.87 -0.91 9.33
CA GLU A 22 -5.83 -1.38 10.71
C GLU A 22 -4.80 -0.58 11.49
N PHE A 23 -5.19 -0.12 12.67
CA PHE A 23 -4.30 0.47 13.65
C PHE A 23 -3.83 -0.60 14.64
N GLU A 24 -2.55 -0.56 15.01
CA GLU A 24 -2.04 -1.41 16.09
C GLU A 24 -2.55 -0.92 17.45
N GLN A 25 -2.55 0.40 17.67
CA GLN A 25 -3.11 1.02 18.86
C GLN A 25 -4.62 1.21 18.68
N LYS A 26 -5.41 0.93 19.71
CA LYS A 26 -6.86 1.17 19.67
C LYS A 26 -7.13 2.68 19.75
N PRO A 27 -7.83 3.28 18.77
CA PRO A 27 -8.29 4.66 18.88
C PRO A 27 -9.25 4.84 20.08
N ILE A 28 -9.18 6.00 20.74
CA ILE A 28 -10.10 6.40 21.82
C ILE A 28 -11.34 7.13 21.29
N GLY A 29 -11.28 7.58 20.04
CA GLY A 29 -12.35 8.29 19.37
C GLY A 29 -12.07 8.35 17.87
N GLY A 30 -12.99 8.95 17.13
CA GLY A 30 -12.87 9.11 15.70
C GLY A 30 -14.15 9.69 15.13
N GLY A 31 -14.10 10.04 13.86
CA GLY A 31 -15.25 10.59 13.16
C GLY A 31 -15.00 10.68 11.66
N SER A 32 -16.04 11.08 10.96
CA SER A 32 -16.01 11.34 9.53
C SER A 32 -16.66 12.68 9.23
N MET A 33 -16.18 13.34 8.18
CA MET A 33 -16.76 14.54 7.62
C MET A 33 -17.03 14.28 6.14
N ASP A 34 -18.23 14.60 5.68
CA ASP A 34 -18.63 14.51 4.28
C ASP A 34 -19.22 15.85 3.88
N THR A 35 -18.60 16.52 2.91
CA THR A 35 -19.05 17.80 2.35
C THR A 35 -19.79 17.63 1.01
N GLY A 36 -20.13 16.40 0.62
CA GLY A 36 -20.73 16.04 -0.66
C GLY A 36 -19.72 15.88 -1.80
N ASN A 37 -18.62 16.64 -1.76
CA ASN A 37 -17.52 16.53 -2.72
C ASN A 37 -16.26 15.89 -2.13
N THR A 38 -16.11 15.93 -0.80
CA THR A 38 -14.96 15.39 -0.10
C THR A 38 -15.42 14.64 1.14
N ALA A 39 -14.98 13.40 1.26
CA ALA A 39 -15.10 12.62 2.48
C ALA A 39 -13.73 12.53 3.16
N ALA A 40 -13.69 12.80 4.47
CA ALA A 40 -12.53 12.62 5.32
C ALA A 40 -12.92 11.80 6.54
N SER A 41 -12.00 10.97 7.03
CA SER A 41 -12.16 10.24 8.28
C SER A 41 -10.93 10.45 9.15
N TYR A 42 -11.12 10.50 10.46
CA TYR A 42 -10.04 10.66 11.43
C TYR A 42 -10.21 9.70 12.60
N ALA A 43 -9.09 9.33 13.21
CA ALA A 43 -9.01 8.56 14.44
C ALA A 43 -8.28 9.38 15.49
N GLN A 44 -8.77 9.35 16.72
CA GLN A 44 -8.19 10.04 17.86
C GLN A 44 -7.51 9.02 18.78
N PHE A 45 -6.31 9.36 19.24
CA PHE A 45 -5.52 8.54 20.16
C PHE A 45 -5.32 9.27 21.48
N ALA A 46 -5.09 8.50 22.54
CA ALA A 46 -4.85 9.06 23.86
C ALA A 46 -3.52 9.85 23.90
N PRO A 47 -3.40 10.94 24.68
CA PRO A 47 -2.22 11.80 24.68
C PRO A 47 -0.88 11.11 24.99
N GLU A 48 -0.93 9.98 25.70
CA GLU A 48 0.21 9.12 26.01
C GLU A 48 0.72 8.31 24.80
N VAL A 49 -0.10 8.11 23.78
CA VAL A 49 0.29 7.42 22.54
C VAL A 49 1.19 8.34 21.72
N LYS A 50 2.51 8.09 21.79
CA LYS A 50 3.52 8.88 21.05
C LYS A 50 3.79 8.37 19.64
N THR A 51 3.39 7.13 19.35
CA THR A 51 3.58 6.51 18.04
C THR A 51 2.34 5.73 17.70
N VAL A 52 1.76 6.03 16.55
CA VAL A 52 0.64 5.30 15.97
C VAL A 52 1.19 4.52 14.78
N ARG A 53 1.09 3.20 14.83
CA ARG A 53 1.40 2.32 13.70
C ARG A 53 0.11 1.85 13.07
N LEU A 54 0.11 1.87 11.75
CA LEU A 54 -1.01 1.40 10.95
C LEU A 54 -0.48 0.64 9.75
N ARG A 55 -1.32 -0.23 9.23
CA ARG A 55 -1.13 -0.92 7.96
C ARG A 55 -2.40 -0.82 7.16
N TYR A 56 -2.29 -0.79 5.84
CA TYR A 56 -3.45 -0.74 4.97
C TYR A 56 -3.22 -1.52 3.69
N GLY A 57 -4.30 -2.08 3.16
CA GLY A 57 -4.35 -2.72 1.86
C GLY A 57 -5.37 -2.02 0.97
N ILE A 58 -5.20 -2.19 -0.34
CA ILE A 58 -6.10 -1.66 -1.36
C ILE A 58 -6.63 -2.78 -2.25
N SER A 59 -7.73 -2.50 -2.93
CA SER A 59 -8.34 -3.43 -3.89
C SER A 59 -9.17 -2.66 -4.92
N TYR A 60 -9.24 -3.19 -6.14
CA TYR A 60 -10.21 -2.77 -7.15
C TYR A 60 -11.52 -3.57 -7.08
N ILE A 61 -11.57 -4.62 -6.26
CA ILE A 61 -12.68 -5.57 -6.17
C ILE A 61 -13.66 -5.19 -5.04
N SER A 62 -13.20 -5.14 -3.79
CA SER A 62 -14.03 -4.79 -2.63
C SER A 62 -13.20 -4.48 -1.38
N THR A 63 -13.85 -3.95 -0.32
CA THR A 63 -13.24 -3.77 1.01
C THR A 63 -12.77 -5.09 1.62
N GLU A 64 -13.52 -6.17 1.44
CA GLU A 64 -13.16 -7.51 1.93
C GLU A 64 -11.96 -8.07 1.19
N GLN A 65 -11.83 -7.79 -0.11
CA GLN A 65 -10.63 -8.16 -0.86
C GLN A 65 -9.43 -7.31 -0.44
N ALA A 66 -9.60 -5.99 -0.20
CA ALA A 66 -8.54 -5.14 0.33
C ALA A 66 -8.01 -5.66 1.69
N LYS A 67 -8.91 -6.11 2.57
CA LYS A 67 -8.55 -6.80 3.82
C LYS A 67 -7.72 -8.06 3.57
N LYS A 68 -8.17 -8.93 2.65
CA LYS A 68 -7.44 -10.17 2.30
C LYS A 68 -6.06 -9.89 1.72
N ASN A 69 -5.91 -8.84 0.91
CA ASN A 69 -4.62 -8.42 0.37
C ASN A 69 -3.71 -7.96 1.52
N LEU A 70 -4.22 -7.10 2.41
CA LEU A 70 -3.47 -6.64 3.59
C LEU A 70 -2.97 -7.80 4.46
N GLU A 71 -3.87 -8.70 4.85
CA GLU A 71 -3.55 -9.84 5.73
C GLU A 71 -2.51 -10.78 5.11
N LYS A 72 -2.47 -10.86 3.78
CA LYS A 72 -1.50 -11.68 3.04
C LYS A 72 -0.15 -10.98 2.84
N GLU A 73 -0.16 -9.68 2.58
CA GLU A 73 1.02 -8.93 2.13
C GLU A 73 1.77 -8.23 3.26
N ILE A 74 1.06 -7.72 4.28
CA ILE A 74 1.64 -6.90 5.36
C ILE A 74 1.20 -7.45 6.71
N THR A 75 1.93 -8.45 7.20
CA THR A 75 1.61 -9.12 8.47
C THR A 75 2.12 -8.40 9.72
N ASP A 76 3.04 -7.44 9.56
CA ASP A 76 3.71 -6.71 10.65
C ASP A 76 3.35 -5.21 10.62
N TYR A 77 3.36 -4.56 11.78
CA TYR A 77 3.20 -3.11 11.92
C TYR A 77 4.56 -2.38 11.94
N ASP A 78 5.67 -3.11 12.05
CA ASP A 78 7.03 -2.55 11.99
C ASP A 78 7.41 -2.15 10.56
N VAL A 79 7.37 -0.84 10.31
CA VAL A 79 7.76 -0.23 9.03
C VAL A 79 9.20 -0.58 8.64
N ASN A 80 10.12 -0.71 9.61
CA ASN A 80 11.51 -1.05 9.31
C ASN A 80 11.62 -2.47 8.75
N ARG A 81 10.86 -3.40 9.32
CA ARG A 81 10.82 -4.78 8.82
C ARG A 81 10.22 -4.85 7.41
N VAL A 82 9.11 -4.13 7.18
CA VAL A 82 8.51 -4.03 5.84
C VAL A 82 9.50 -3.42 4.84
N ALA A 83 10.20 -2.35 5.22
CA ALA A 83 11.20 -1.71 4.38
C ALA A 83 12.41 -2.63 4.09
N GLN A 84 12.87 -3.41 5.07
CA GLN A 84 13.96 -4.35 4.88
C GLN A 84 13.58 -5.47 3.92
N ASN A 85 12.38 -6.05 4.09
CA ASN A 85 11.86 -7.06 3.16
C ASN A 85 11.79 -6.53 1.72
N ALA A 86 11.33 -5.28 1.54
CA ALA A 86 11.30 -4.64 0.23
C ALA A 86 12.70 -4.43 -0.35
N ARG A 87 13.67 -3.98 0.47
CA ARG A 87 15.08 -3.83 0.06
C ARG A 87 15.69 -5.14 -0.39
N ASP A 88 15.43 -6.24 0.31
CA ASP A 88 15.97 -7.56 -0.04
C ASP A 88 15.44 -8.04 -1.39
N ILE A 89 14.14 -7.81 -1.67
CA ILE A 89 13.51 -8.13 -2.97
C ILE A 89 14.12 -7.28 -4.09
N TRP A 90 14.31 -5.97 -3.86
CA TRP A 90 14.94 -5.07 -4.82
C TRP A 90 16.39 -5.46 -5.09
N ASN A 91 17.18 -5.69 -4.05
CA ASN A 91 18.58 -6.11 -4.19
C ASN A 91 18.68 -7.40 -5.01
N LYS A 92 17.86 -8.41 -4.71
CA LYS A 92 17.81 -9.66 -5.48
C LYS A 92 17.43 -9.46 -6.95
N THR A 93 16.62 -8.45 -7.24
CA THR A 93 16.15 -8.16 -8.60
C THR A 93 17.20 -7.39 -9.39
N LEU A 94 17.78 -6.35 -8.79
CA LEU A 94 18.76 -5.47 -9.42
C LEU A 94 20.14 -6.13 -9.55
N SER A 95 20.50 -7.01 -8.61
CA SER A 95 21.77 -7.77 -8.66
C SER A 95 21.82 -8.84 -9.76
N ARG A 96 20.77 -8.96 -10.58
CA ARG A 96 20.78 -9.84 -11.77
C ARG A 96 21.71 -9.33 -12.86
N ILE A 97 22.02 -8.04 -12.84
CA ILE A 97 23.02 -7.43 -13.72
C ILE A 97 24.03 -6.74 -12.81
N GLU A 98 25.25 -7.27 -12.80
CA GLU A 98 26.38 -6.69 -12.08
C GLU A 98 27.25 -5.90 -13.05
N VAL A 99 27.58 -4.66 -12.68
CA VAL A 99 28.43 -3.77 -13.47
C VAL A 99 29.76 -3.55 -12.74
N GLU A 100 30.86 -3.80 -13.44
CA GLU A 100 32.21 -3.59 -12.93
C GLU A 100 32.84 -2.33 -13.54
N GLY A 101 33.74 -1.68 -12.79
CA GLY A 101 34.33 -0.40 -13.18
C GLY A 101 33.36 0.79 -13.06
N GLY A 102 33.74 1.92 -13.65
CA GLY A 102 32.97 3.17 -13.60
C GLY A 102 33.01 3.91 -12.25
N THR A 103 32.46 5.11 -12.22
CA THR A 103 32.29 5.91 -10.99
C THR A 103 31.01 5.50 -10.24
N GLU A 104 30.92 5.83 -8.96
CA GLU A 104 29.69 5.62 -8.17
C GLU A 104 28.48 6.36 -8.76
N ASP A 105 28.71 7.52 -9.38
CA ASP A 105 27.65 8.24 -10.11
C ASP A 105 27.12 7.44 -11.30
N GLN A 106 28.01 6.81 -12.08
CA GLN A 106 27.62 5.97 -13.21
C GLN A 106 26.83 4.74 -12.76
N LYS A 107 27.25 4.10 -11.66
CA LYS A 107 26.50 2.98 -11.04
C LYS A 107 25.14 3.43 -10.55
N THR A 108 25.06 4.60 -9.92
CA THR A 108 23.79 5.19 -9.44
C THR A 108 22.83 5.44 -10.60
N VAL A 109 23.31 6.02 -11.71
CA VAL A 109 22.51 6.23 -12.92
C VAL A 109 22.02 4.89 -13.49
N PHE A 110 22.91 3.89 -13.59
CA PHE A 110 22.58 2.57 -14.12
C PHE A 110 21.49 1.88 -13.28
N TYR A 111 21.70 1.73 -11.97
CA TYR A 111 20.74 1.05 -11.10
C TYR A 111 19.43 1.82 -10.93
N THR A 112 19.46 3.16 -10.99
CA THR A 112 18.23 3.97 -11.05
C THR A 112 17.44 3.69 -12.33
N ALA A 113 18.11 3.63 -13.48
CA ALA A 113 17.47 3.30 -14.75
C ALA A 113 16.91 1.87 -14.74
N LEU A 114 17.66 0.90 -14.21
CA LEU A 114 17.22 -0.49 -14.07
C LEU A 114 16.02 -0.64 -13.12
N SER A 115 15.98 0.12 -12.02
CA SER A 115 14.81 0.15 -11.13
C SER A 115 13.57 0.60 -11.89
N ARG A 116 13.67 1.67 -12.69
CA ARG A 116 12.55 2.19 -13.49
C ARG A 116 11.99 1.20 -14.50
N THR A 117 12.81 0.30 -15.04
CA THR A 117 12.31 -0.74 -15.97
C THR A 117 11.46 -1.81 -15.27
N HIS A 118 11.54 -1.92 -13.94
CA HIS A 118 10.77 -2.87 -13.13
C HIS A 118 9.50 -2.25 -12.51
N GLU A 119 9.30 -0.94 -12.60
CA GLU A 119 8.12 -0.27 -12.04
C GLU A 119 6.83 -0.52 -12.85
N ARG A 120 6.94 -0.94 -14.12
CA ARG A 120 5.80 -1.17 -15.03
C ARG A 120 6.01 -2.42 -15.89
N MET A 121 4.96 -3.19 -16.23
CA MET A 121 3.56 -3.05 -15.81
C MET A 121 3.33 -3.58 -14.38
N ILE A 122 2.40 -2.96 -13.66
CA ILE A 122 2.04 -3.40 -12.30
C ILE A 122 1.11 -4.63 -12.35
N ASN A 123 1.26 -5.53 -11.39
CA ASN A 123 0.32 -6.63 -11.20
C ASN A 123 -0.97 -6.11 -10.55
N ILE A 124 -2.09 -6.20 -11.27
CA ILE A 124 -3.43 -5.83 -10.78
C ILE A 124 -4.30 -7.05 -10.44
N SER A 125 -3.71 -8.26 -10.47
CA SER A 125 -4.39 -9.49 -10.07
C SER A 125 -4.37 -9.64 -8.56
N GLU A 126 -5.55 -9.85 -8.00
CA GLU A 126 -5.85 -10.03 -6.59
C GLU A 126 -6.34 -11.47 -6.39
N HIS A 127 -5.41 -12.35 -5.98
CA HIS A 127 -5.68 -13.75 -5.67
C HIS A 127 -6.25 -14.54 -6.87
N GLY A 128 -5.74 -14.26 -8.08
CA GLY A 128 -6.16 -14.93 -9.32
C GLY A 128 -7.39 -14.31 -9.99
N ARG A 129 -7.88 -13.18 -9.48
CA ARG A 129 -8.97 -12.40 -10.08
C ARG A 129 -8.50 -10.97 -10.30
N TYR A 130 -9.11 -10.21 -11.19
CA TYR A 130 -8.77 -8.79 -11.36
C TYR A 130 -9.99 -8.01 -11.78
N PHE A 131 -10.09 -6.75 -11.36
CA PHE A 131 -11.12 -5.87 -11.92
C PHE A 131 -10.68 -5.37 -13.29
N SER A 132 -11.47 -5.63 -14.33
CA SER A 132 -11.27 -5.10 -15.66
C SER A 132 -11.83 -3.69 -15.78
N ALA A 133 -10.94 -2.69 -15.89
CA ALA A 133 -11.34 -1.31 -16.18
C ALA A 133 -11.99 -1.14 -17.57
N PHE A 134 -11.72 -2.06 -18.51
CA PHE A 134 -12.32 -2.03 -19.86
C PHE A 134 -13.78 -2.45 -19.87
N TYR A 135 -14.13 -3.44 -19.05
CA TYR A 135 -15.48 -4.04 -19.02
C TYR A 135 -16.25 -3.73 -17.73
N LEU A 136 -15.63 -3.02 -16.79
CA LEU A 136 -16.16 -2.66 -15.48
C LEU A 136 -16.70 -3.87 -14.68
N LYS A 137 -15.97 -4.99 -14.73
CA LYS A 137 -16.31 -6.25 -14.06
C LYS A 137 -15.06 -7.00 -13.61
N ILE A 138 -15.22 -7.91 -12.64
CA ILE A 138 -14.20 -8.86 -12.21
C ILE A 138 -14.07 -9.99 -13.23
#